data_AF-A0A8H9L8M1-F1
#
_entry.id   AF-A0A8H9L8M1-F1
#
_cell.length_a   1.000
_cell.length_b   1.000
_cell.length_c   1.000
_cell.angle_alpha   90.00
_cell.angle_beta   90.00
_cell.angle_gamma   90.00
#
_symmetry.space_group_name_H-M   'P 1'
#
loop_
_entity.id
_entity.type
_entity.pdbx_description
1 polymer ?
#
loop_
_entity_poly.entity_id
_entity_poly.type
_entity_poly.pdbx_seq_one_letter_code
_entity_poly.pdbx_strand_id
1 'polypeptide(L)'
;MMLAFILLGALAIVGGVITIAAKNAVHAALGLVGTLLCVAGLFATLNASFLAATQVIVYAGAVMVLFLFVIMLLNANQPVTERDPVPYVRELAGIGGTLLAGAFVVLAFTYKDPRPLAEGAEALRGGSALVMGETLLTRFLLPFEAVSILLLVAIVGAVALVQRPAPQPDGVPDELEEPVGAPQEERRQVPRGAAPALMQTRGAQDGEVRA
;
A
#
# COMPACT_ATOMS: atom_id res chain seq x y z
N MET A 1 -17.66 20.14 28.07
CA MET A 1 -17.75 19.35 26.82
C MET A 1 -17.58 20.22 25.57
N MET A 2 -18.36 21.29 25.37
CA MET A 2 -18.25 22.17 24.18
C MET A 2 -16.83 22.74 23.95
N LEU A 3 -16.17 23.25 24.99
CA LEU A 3 -14.82 23.82 24.87
C LEU A 3 -13.80 22.76 24.41
N ALA A 4 -13.86 21.56 24.99
CA ALA A 4 -13.00 20.44 24.60
C ALA A 4 -13.26 20.01 23.15
N PHE A 5 -14.52 19.98 22.72
CA PHE A 5 -14.89 19.68 21.33
C PHE A 5 -14.28 20.68 20.34
N ILE A 6 -14.43 21.99 20.59
CA ILE A 6 -13.88 23.03 19.71
C ILE A 6 -12.34 22.97 19.69
N LEU A 7 -11.71 22.78 20.86
CA LEU A 7 -10.25 22.69 20.96
C LEU A 7 -9.70 21.46 20.21
N LEU A 8 -10.28 20.28 20.45
CA LEU A 8 -9.88 19.05 19.76
C LEU A 8 -10.13 19.13 18.25
N GLY A 9 -11.23 19.77 17.84
CA GLY A 9 -11.53 20.01 16.43
C GLY A 9 -10.51 20.93 15.77
N ALA A 10 -10.15 22.05 16.43
CA ALA A 10 -9.10 22.93 15.94
C ALA A 10 -7.75 22.21 15.86
N LEU A 11 -7.39 21.42 16.88
CA LEU A 11 -6.15 20.65 16.90
C LEU A 11 -6.11 19.57 15.82
N ALA A 12 -7.24 18.92 15.53
CA ALA A 12 -7.36 17.96 14.43
C ALA A 12 -7.12 18.63 13.07
N ILE A 13 -7.67 19.83 12.85
CA ILE A 13 -7.44 20.59 11.60
C ILE A 13 -5.96 20.96 11.48
N VAL A 14 -5.34 21.46 12.56
CA VAL A 14 -3.90 21.79 12.58
C VAL A 14 -3.06 20.56 12.28
N GLY A 15 -3.38 19.42 12.89
CA GLY A 15 -2.72 18.14 12.61
C GLY A 15 -2.82 17.73 11.14
N GLY A 16 -4.01 17.86 10.54
CA GLY A 16 -4.21 17.57 9.12
C GLY A 16 -3.43 18.50 8.19
N VAL A 17 -3.35 19.79 8.53
CA VAL A 17 -2.51 20.75 7.80
C VAL A 17 -1.03 20.36 7.91
N ILE A 18 -0.55 19.96 9.09
CA ILE A 18 0.83 19.47 9.28
C ILE A 18 1.07 18.24 8.42
N THR A 19 0.13 17.28 8.37
CA THR A 19 0.26 16.07 7.54
C THR A 19 0.47 16.37 6.06
N ILE A 20 -0.30 17.31 5.51
CA ILE A 20 -0.23 17.64 4.08
C ILE A 20 0.96 18.55 3.76
N ALA A 21 1.33 19.45 4.69
CA ALA A 21 2.41 20.42 4.48
C ALA A 21 3.81 19.86 4.80
N ALA A 22 3.91 18.76 5.55
CA ALA A 22 5.17 18.18 5.96
C ALA A 22 5.93 17.59 4.76
N LYS A 23 7.19 18.02 4.59
CA LYS A 23 8.09 17.52 3.54
C LYS A 23 8.69 16.15 3.87
N ASN A 24 8.72 15.79 5.15
CA ASN A 24 9.27 14.52 5.63
C ASN A 24 8.11 13.58 5.98
N ALA A 25 8.11 12.38 5.38
CA ALA A 25 7.04 11.39 5.53
C ALA A 25 6.76 11.01 6.99
N VAL A 26 7.79 10.95 7.84
CA VAL A 26 7.62 10.64 9.27
C VAL A 26 6.88 11.76 9.99
N HIS A 27 7.20 13.02 9.71
CA HIS A 27 6.52 14.17 10.29
C HIS A 27 5.06 14.23 9.82
N ALA A 28 4.81 13.93 8.54
CA ALA A 28 3.47 13.86 7.99
C ALA A 28 2.62 12.81 8.72
N ALA A 29 3.18 11.61 8.91
CA ALA A 29 2.52 10.52 9.59
C ALA A 29 2.29 10.80 11.08
N LEU A 30 3.23 11.44 11.79
CA LEU A 30 3.03 11.86 13.18
C LEU A 30 1.91 12.92 13.32
N GLY A 31 1.83 13.88 12.39
CA GLY A 31 0.71 14.82 12.32
C GLY A 31 -0.64 14.11 12.11
N LEU A 32 -0.63 13.02 11.35
CA LEU A 32 -1.83 12.23 11.07
C LEU A 32 -2.26 11.45 12.31
N VAL A 33 -1.32 10.81 13.01
CA VAL A 33 -1.58 10.16 14.30
C VAL A 33 -2.17 11.15 15.30
N GLY A 34 -1.60 12.34 15.42
CA GLY A 34 -2.16 13.40 16.28
C GLY A 34 -3.59 13.78 15.90
N THR A 35 -3.87 13.88 14.59
CA THR A 35 -5.23 14.14 14.07
C THR A 35 -6.20 13.03 14.45
N LEU A 36 -5.82 11.77 14.27
CA LEU A 36 -6.66 10.61 14.59
C LEU A 36 -6.94 10.51 16.09
N LEU A 37 -5.98 10.87 16.95
CA LEU A 37 -6.18 10.96 18.40
C LEU A 37 -7.14 12.10 18.77
N CYS A 38 -7.03 13.25 18.11
CA CYS A 38 -7.99 14.34 18.32
C CYS A 38 -9.40 13.93 17.89
N VAL A 39 -9.55 13.22 16.76
CA VAL A 39 -10.82 12.65 16.31
C VAL A 39 -11.38 11.62 17.30
N ALA A 40 -10.54 10.77 17.88
CA ALA A 40 -10.97 9.87 18.96
C ALA A 40 -11.51 10.66 20.17
N GLY A 41 -10.84 11.75 20.54
CA GLY A 41 -11.32 12.69 21.54
C GLY A 41 -12.66 13.34 21.17
N LEU A 42 -12.86 13.72 19.90
CA LEU A 42 -14.14 14.24 19.42
C LEU A 42 -15.25 13.19 19.58
N PHE A 43 -15.00 11.94 19.21
CA PHE A 43 -15.96 10.84 19.44
C PHE A 43 -16.28 10.66 20.93
N ALA A 44 -15.29 10.76 21.81
CA ALA A 44 -15.53 10.72 23.24
C ALA A 44 -16.41 11.88 23.72
N THR A 45 -16.18 13.11 23.24
CA THR A 45 -17.05 14.27 23.59
C THR A 45 -18.48 14.16 23.07
N LEU A 46 -18.69 13.36 22.01
CA LEU A 46 -20.00 13.07 21.43
C LEU A 46 -20.68 11.84 22.05
N ASN A 47 -20.17 11.31 23.17
CA ASN A 47 -20.64 10.08 23.81
C ASN A 47 -20.60 8.84 22.90
N ALA A 48 -19.65 8.77 21.97
CA ALA A 48 -19.42 7.61 21.11
C ALA A 48 -18.24 6.78 21.64
N SER A 49 -18.44 6.13 22.79
CA SER A 49 -17.35 5.43 23.53
C SER A 49 -16.70 4.30 22.75
N PHE A 50 -17.49 3.44 22.09
CA PHE A 50 -16.97 2.36 21.24
C PHE A 50 -16.18 2.90 20.04
N LEU A 51 -16.67 3.96 19.40
CA LEU A 51 -16.03 4.56 18.23
C LEU A 51 -14.71 5.25 18.61
N ALA A 52 -14.68 5.95 19.74
CA ALA A 52 -13.46 6.52 20.29
C ALA A 52 -12.39 5.45 20.56
N ALA A 53 -12.78 4.34 21.22
CA ALA A 53 -11.85 3.25 21.52
C ALA A 53 -11.31 2.56 20.25
N THR A 54 -12.19 2.25 19.30
CA THR A 54 -11.79 1.62 18.03
C THR A 54 -10.94 2.56 17.17
N GLN A 55 -11.18 3.88 17.21
CA GLN A 55 -10.33 4.86 16.56
C GLN A 55 -8.87 4.82 17.07
N VAL A 56 -8.69 4.72 18.39
CA VAL A 56 -7.35 4.62 18.99
C VAL A 56 -6.71 3.27 18.66
N ILE A 57 -7.42 2.16 18.86
CA ILE A 57 -6.85 0.82 18.73
C ILE A 57 -6.55 0.47 17.26
N VAL A 58 -7.51 0.71 16.36
CA VAL A 58 -7.41 0.25 14.97
C VAL A 58 -6.70 1.28 14.10
N TYR A 59 -7.17 2.53 14.08
CA TYR A 59 -6.62 3.54 13.17
C TYR A 59 -5.27 4.06 13.67
N ALA A 60 -5.21 4.62 14.88
CA ALA A 60 -3.95 5.14 15.41
C ALA A 60 -2.98 4.01 15.83
N GLY A 61 -3.51 2.89 16.33
CA GLY A 61 -2.72 1.77 16.85
C GLY A 61 -2.21 0.81 15.77
N ALA A 62 -3.10 0.19 14.99
CA ALA A 62 -2.68 -0.84 14.02
C ALA A 62 -2.26 -0.23 12.67
N VAL A 63 -3.16 0.52 12.04
CA VAL A 63 -2.98 1.01 10.66
C VAL A 63 -1.83 2.02 10.60
N MET A 64 -1.79 2.99 11.52
CA MET A 64 -0.73 3.98 11.54
C MET A 64 0.63 3.45 11.96
N VAL A 65 0.70 2.49 12.89
CA VAL A 65 1.99 1.88 13.22
C VAL A 65 2.52 1.05 12.05
N LEU A 66 1.66 0.30 11.34
CA LEU A 66 2.05 -0.39 10.10
C LEU A 66 2.56 0.60 9.06
N PHE A 67 1.85 1.71 8.84
CA PHE A 67 2.27 2.74 7.89
C PHE A 67 3.61 3.39 8.27
N LEU A 68 3.77 3.76 9.55
CA LEU A 68 5.02 4.30 10.10
C LEU A 68 6.19 3.32 9.91
N PHE A 69 5.96 2.03 10.14
CA PHE A 69 6.96 1.01 9.92
C PHE A 69 7.36 0.93 8.44
N VAL A 70 6.38 0.92 7.53
CA VAL A 70 6.63 0.86 6.08
C VAL A 70 7.41 2.09 5.59
N ILE A 71 7.01 3.32 5.94
CA ILE A 71 7.72 4.52 5.47
C ILE A 71 9.15 4.60 6.02
N MET A 72 9.37 4.06 7.23
CA MET A 72 10.68 4.03 7.86
C MET A 72 11.58 2.99 7.19
N LEU A 73 11.05 1.80 6.89
CA LEU A 73 11.79 0.78 6.12
C LEU A 73 12.12 1.25 4.71
N LEU A 74 11.21 1.96 4.06
CA LEU A 74 11.41 2.50 2.72
C LEU A 74 12.34 3.73 2.70
N ASN A 75 12.82 4.19 3.86
CA ASN A 75 13.60 5.41 4.03
C ASN A 75 13.06 6.55 3.14
N ALA A 76 11.76 6.85 3.28
CA ALA A 76 11.03 7.80 2.44
C ALA A 76 11.41 9.28 2.68
N ASN A 77 12.65 9.54 3.12
CA ASN A 77 13.17 10.86 3.49
C ASN A 77 13.98 11.52 2.36
N GLN A 78 13.84 11.03 1.12
CA GLN A 78 14.47 11.65 -0.04
C GLN A 78 13.72 12.94 -0.38
N PRO A 79 14.40 14.11 -0.44
CA PRO A 79 13.75 15.32 -0.91
C PRO A 79 13.34 15.11 -2.37
N VAL A 80 12.05 15.18 -2.65
CA VAL A 80 11.50 15.17 -4.01
C VAL A 80 12.01 16.44 -4.71
N THR A 81 13.17 16.33 -5.35
CA THR A 81 13.82 17.39 -6.13
C THR A 81 13.35 17.35 -7.59
N GLU A 82 12.50 16.41 -7.95
CA GLU A 82 11.93 16.34 -9.28
C GLU A 82 10.81 17.37 -9.45
N ARG A 83 11.03 18.25 -10.42
CA ARG A 83 10.07 19.15 -11.03
C ARG A 83 8.74 18.41 -11.24
N ASP A 84 7.62 19.05 -10.90
CA ASP A 84 6.29 18.51 -11.17
C ASP A 84 6.25 17.98 -12.62
N PRO A 85 5.97 16.68 -12.85
CA PRO A 85 5.99 16.09 -14.18
C PRO A 85 4.94 16.69 -15.12
N VAL A 86 4.01 17.50 -14.60
CA VAL A 86 2.97 18.18 -15.36
C VAL A 86 2.86 19.65 -14.91
N PRO A 87 3.11 20.63 -15.81
CA PRO A 87 3.29 22.04 -15.43
C PRO A 87 2.03 22.77 -14.91
N TYR A 88 0.86 22.13 -14.92
CA TYR A 88 -0.42 22.71 -14.47
C TYR A 88 -1.03 22.03 -13.24
N VAL A 89 -0.42 20.97 -12.71
CA VAL A 89 -1.01 20.20 -11.59
C VAL A 89 -1.17 21.05 -10.34
N ARG A 90 -0.22 21.94 -10.06
CA ARG A 90 -0.28 22.82 -8.88
C ARG A 90 -1.39 23.88 -8.98
N GLU A 91 -1.61 24.45 -10.16
CA GLU A 91 -2.68 25.41 -10.40
C GLU A 91 -4.06 24.73 -10.37
N LEU A 92 -4.18 23.57 -11.01
CA LEU A 92 -5.42 22.79 -11.02
C LEU A 92 -5.77 22.27 -9.62
N ALA A 93 -4.77 21.83 -8.84
CA ALA A 93 -4.94 21.46 -7.44
C ALA A 93 -5.35 22.65 -6.57
N GLY A 94 -4.81 23.85 -6.84
CA GLY A 94 -5.20 25.09 -6.15
C GLY A 94 -6.66 25.47 -6.44
N ILE A 95 -7.07 25.42 -7.71
CA ILE A 95 -8.45 25.70 -8.13
C ILE A 95 -9.40 24.67 -7.54
N GLY A 96 -9.06 23.37 -7.64
CA GLY A 96 -9.84 22.28 -7.07
C GLY A 96 -9.99 22.40 -5.56
N GLY A 97 -8.90 22.69 -4.84
CA GLY A 97 -8.91 22.92 -3.41
C GLY A 97 -9.77 24.12 -3.00
N THR A 98 -9.69 25.22 -3.76
CA THR A 98 -10.49 26.42 -3.50
C THR A 98 -11.98 26.20 -3.75
N LEU A 99 -12.33 25.51 -4.84
CA LEU A 99 -13.71 25.13 -5.14
C LEU A 99 -14.28 24.20 -4.06
N LEU A 100 -13.50 23.21 -3.62
CA LEU A 100 -13.93 22.28 -2.58
C LEU A 100 -14.12 22.99 -1.23
N ALA A 101 -13.20 23.89 -0.87
CA ALA A 101 -13.33 24.72 0.32
C ALA A 101 -14.56 25.63 0.25
N GLY A 102 -14.80 26.28 -0.90
CA GLY A 102 -15.98 27.10 -1.14
C GLY A 102 -17.28 26.30 -1.03
N ALA A 103 -17.32 25.08 -1.58
CA ALA A 103 -18.46 24.18 -1.44
C ALA A 103 -18.70 23.80 0.03
N PHE A 104 -17.64 23.54 0.79
CA PHE A 104 -17.73 23.23 2.22
C PHE A 104 -18.31 24.42 3.03
N VAL A 105 -17.91 25.64 2.68
CA VAL A 105 -18.43 26.87 3.30
C VAL A 105 -19.91 27.07 2.98
N VAL A 106 -20.31 26.93 1.71
CA VAL A 106 -21.72 27.01 1.29
C VAL A 106 -22.55 25.96 2.00
N LEU A 107 -22.06 24.72 2.08
CA LEU A 107 -22.72 23.65 2.81
C LEU A 107 -22.88 24.02 4.30
N ALA A 108 -21.82 24.48 4.95
CA ALA A 108 -21.86 24.87 6.36
C ALA A 108 -22.90 25.97 6.66
N PHE A 109 -23.10 26.93 5.74
CA PHE A 109 -24.09 27.99 5.90
C PHE A 109 -25.52 27.60 5.47
N THR A 110 -25.66 26.63 4.57
CA THR A 110 -26.95 26.15 4.07
C THR A 110 -27.55 25.09 5.00
N TYR A 111 -26.71 24.33 5.69
CA TYR A 111 -27.13 23.26 6.61
C TYR A 111 -27.56 23.84 7.97
N LYS A 112 -28.78 24.37 8.04
CA LYS A 112 -29.34 25.04 9.24
C LYS A 112 -30.21 24.15 10.12
N ASP A 113 -30.66 22.99 9.64
CA ASP A 113 -31.55 22.08 10.36
C ASP A 113 -30.91 20.70 10.57
N PRO A 114 -30.21 20.46 11.68
CA PRO A 114 -29.85 19.11 12.11
C PRO A 114 -31.06 18.41 12.77
N ARG A 115 -32.13 18.09 12.03
CA ARG A 115 -33.22 17.23 12.53
C ARG A 115 -32.84 15.74 12.44
N PRO A 116 -33.35 14.89 13.35
CA PRO A 116 -33.02 14.84 14.76
C PRO A 116 -31.79 13.93 14.97
N LEU A 117 -30.57 14.49 14.95
CA LEU A 117 -29.41 13.74 15.47
C LEU A 117 -29.61 13.39 16.95
N ALA A 118 -30.48 14.13 17.65
CA ALA A 118 -30.88 13.87 19.04
C ALA A 118 -31.57 12.49 19.19
N GLU A 119 -32.52 12.13 18.34
CA GLU A 119 -33.21 10.83 18.42
C GLU A 119 -32.26 9.65 18.13
N GLY A 120 -31.36 9.83 17.16
CA GLY A 120 -30.32 8.83 16.85
C GLY A 120 -29.29 8.68 17.99
N ALA A 121 -28.88 9.79 18.61
CA ALA A 121 -27.97 9.76 19.75
C ALA A 121 -28.60 9.11 21.00
N GLU A 122 -29.90 9.33 21.22
CA GLU A 122 -30.66 8.72 22.32
C GLU A 122 -30.85 7.21 22.09
N ALA A 123 -31.14 6.80 20.85
CA ALA A 123 -31.27 5.40 20.45
C ALA A 123 -29.97 4.59 20.65
N LEU A 124 -28.81 5.23 20.52
CA LEU A 124 -27.50 4.59 20.63
C LEU A 124 -27.02 4.41 22.09
N ARG A 125 -27.78 4.88 23.09
CA ARG A 125 -27.49 4.70 24.54
C ARG A 125 -26.01 4.92 24.90
N GLY A 126 -25.42 6.02 24.44
CA GLY A 126 -24.01 6.36 24.72
C GLY A 126 -22.97 5.57 23.92
N GLY A 127 -23.36 5.02 22.77
CA GLY A 127 -22.46 4.38 21.81
C GLY A 127 -21.70 3.19 22.41
N SER A 128 -22.36 2.42 23.28
CA SER A 128 -21.74 1.31 23.98
C SER A 128 -21.39 0.16 23.04
N ALA A 129 -20.34 -0.60 23.38
CA ALA A 129 -19.90 -1.76 22.59
C ALA A 129 -20.99 -2.84 22.50
N LEU A 130 -21.81 -3.00 23.55
CA LEU A 130 -22.88 -4.00 23.59
C LEU A 130 -23.96 -3.69 22.54
N VAL A 131 -24.47 -2.45 22.53
CA VAL A 131 -25.51 -2.02 21.57
C VAL A 131 -24.99 -2.06 20.14
N MET A 132 -23.72 -1.70 19.92
CA MET A 132 -23.09 -1.82 18.61
C MET A 132 -22.96 -3.27 18.15
N GLY A 133 -22.51 -4.18 19.03
CA GLY A 133 -22.41 -5.60 18.72
C GLY A 133 -23.78 -6.21 18.36
N GLU A 134 -24.81 -5.91 19.14
CA GLU A 134 -26.18 -6.37 18.85
C GLU A 134 -26.67 -5.85 17.49
N THR A 135 -26.49 -4.55 17.22
CA THR A 135 -26.93 -3.94 15.96
C THR A 135 -26.18 -4.49 14.75
N LEU A 136 -24.87 -4.74 14.90
CA LEU A 136 -24.04 -5.33 13.85
C LEU A 136 -24.44 -6.78 13.53
N LEU A 137 -24.77 -7.56 14.56
CA LEU A 137 -25.10 -8.98 14.39
C LEU A 137 -26.58 -9.25 14.07
N THR A 138 -27.47 -8.27 14.28
CA THR A 138 -28.91 -8.42 13.98
C THR A 138 -29.29 -7.68 12.69
N ARG A 139 -29.03 -6.37 12.64
CA ARG A 139 -29.48 -5.49 11.55
C ARG A 139 -28.48 -5.40 10.41
N PHE A 140 -27.18 -5.45 10.72
CA PHE A 140 -26.09 -5.34 9.75
C PHE A 140 -25.29 -6.65 9.58
N LEU A 141 -25.96 -7.80 9.74
CA LEU A 141 -25.33 -9.11 9.64
C LEU A 141 -24.64 -9.30 8.28
N LEU A 142 -25.34 -8.99 7.18
CA LEU A 142 -24.79 -9.14 5.83
C LEU A 142 -23.55 -8.26 5.59
N PRO A 143 -23.54 -6.94 5.90
CA PRO A 143 -22.31 -6.15 5.85
C PRO A 143 -21.19 -6.66 6.75
N PHE A 144 -21.50 -7.15 7.95
CA PHE A 144 -20.50 -7.70 8.86
C PHE A 144 -19.81 -8.94 8.27
N GLU A 145 -20.58 -9.83 7.65
CA GLU A 145 -20.05 -11.00 6.93
C GLU A 145 -19.23 -10.59 5.69
N ALA A 146 -19.70 -9.61 4.91
CA ALA A 146 -18.95 -9.11 3.77
C ALA A 146 -17.57 -8.55 4.17
N VAL A 147 -17.48 -7.83 5.31
CA VAL A 147 -16.21 -7.32 5.83
C VAL A 147 -15.29 -8.45 6.30
N SER A 148 -15.82 -9.53 6.89
CA SER A 148 -14.98 -10.67 7.31
C SER A 148 -14.34 -11.38 6.11
N ILE A 149 -15.10 -11.58 5.02
CA ILE A 149 -14.59 -12.12 3.76
C ILE A 149 -13.57 -11.15 3.13
N LEU A 150 -13.86 -9.84 3.15
CA LEU A 150 -12.92 -8.82 2.65
C LEU A 150 -11.57 -8.89 3.38
N LEU A 151 -11.58 -9.03 4.72
CA LEU A 151 -10.36 -9.15 5.51
C LEU A 151 -9.61 -10.46 5.22
N LEU A 152 -10.34 -11.57 5.04
CA LEU A 152 -9.74 -12.84 4.63
C LEU A 152 -9.02 -12.71 3.29
N VAL A 153 -9.70 -12.15 2.29
CA VAL A 153 -9.14 -11.93 0.95
C VAL A 153 -7.96 -10.97 1.00
N ALA A 154 -8.02 -9.92 1.82
CA ALA A 154 -6.91 -8.97 1.99
C ALA A 154 -5.65 -9.64 2.55
N ILE A 155 -5.78 -10.52 3.54
CA ILE A 155 -4.64 -11.26 4.11
C ILE A 155 -4.07 -12.23 3.07
N VAL A 156 -4.91 -13.01 2.39
CA VAL A 156 -4.46 -13.95 1.34
C VAL A 156 -3.75 -13.18 0.22
N GLY A 157 -4.31 -12.05 -0.22
CA GLY A 157 -3.71 -11.19 -1.23
C GLY A 157 -2.37 -10.61 -0.79
N ALA A 158 -2.26 -10.11 0.45
CA ALA A 158 -1.01 -9.59 0.99
C ALA A 158 0.09 -10.66 1.06
N VAL A 159 -0.24 -11.89 1.49
CA VAL A 159 0.72 -13.00 1.56
C VAL A 159 1.14 -13.47 0.17
N ALA A 160 0.19 -13.62 -0.76
CA ALA A 160 0.47 -14.04 -2.13
C ALA A 160 1.36 -13.04 -2.88
N LEU A 161 1.26 -11.73 -2.59
CA LEU A 161 2.12 -10.70 -3.18
C LEU A 161 3.58 -10.76 -2.70
N VAL A 162 3.82 -11.26 -1.49
CA VAL A 162 5.17 -11.32 -0.89
C VAL A 162 5.87 -12.65 -1.22
N GLN A 163 5.12 -13.71 -1.52
CA GLN A 163 5.67 -15.03 -1.79
C GLN A 163 6.40 -15.06 -3.15
N ARG A 164 7.72 -15.22 -3.12
CA ARG A 164 8.54 -15.43 -4.33
C ARG A 164 8.51 -16.90 -4.75
N PRO A 165 8.46 -17.20 -6.06
CA PRO A 165 8.63 -18.57 -6.56
C PRO A 165 9.95 -19.15 -6.06
N ALA A 166 9.94 -20.40 -5.60
CA ALA A 166 11.16 -21.11 -5.22
C ALA A 166 12.08 -21.19 -6.45
N PRO A 167 13.40 -20.92 -6.31
CA PRO A 167 14.35 -21.14 -7.38
C PRO A 167 14.21 -22.57 -7.90
N GLN A 168 13.97 -22.71 -9.21
CA GLN A 168 14.01 -24.00 -9.88
C GLN A 168 15.42 -24.59 -9.61
N PRO A 169 15.55 -25.84 -9.12
CA PRO A 169 16.86 -26.45 -8.98
C PRO A 169 17.51 -26.52 -10.37
N ASP A 170 18.58 -25.76 -10.57
CA ASP A 170 19.45 -25.81 -11.74
C ASP A 170 20.09 -27.20 -11.79
N GLY A 171 19.38 -28.16 -12.36
CA GLY A 171 19.76 -29.57 -12.36
C GLY A 171 19.17 -30.39 -13.51
N VAL A 172 18.44 -29.74 -14.43
CA VAL A 172 18.17 -30.33 -15.74
C VAL A 172 19.04 -29.56 -16.72
N PRO A 173 20.16 -30.14 -17.20
CA PRO A 173 20.88 -29.57 -18.32
C PRO A 173 19.90 -29.32 -19.47
N ASP A 174 20.03 -28.18 -20.14
CA ASP A 174 19.29 -27.79 -21.35
C ASP A 174 19.59 -28.72 -22.56
N GLU A 175 20.04 -29.94 -22.30
CA GLU A 175 20.46 -30.96 -23.27
C GLU A 175 19.37 -32.01 -23.46
N LEU A 176 18.10 -31.65 -23.63
CA LEU A 176 17.11 -32.56 -24.23
C LEU A 176 15.97 -31.85 -24.99
N GLU A 177 16.03 -30.53 -25.22
CA GLU A 177 15.28 -29.93 -26.32
C GLU A 177 16.04 -30.20 -27.62
N GLU A 178 15.99 -31.45 -28.10
CA GLU A 178 16.23 -31.66 -29.53
C GLU A 178 15.26 -30.74 -30.29
N PRO A 179 15.75 -29.92 -31.24
CA PRO A 179 14.87 -29.07 -32.01
C PRO A 179 13.96 -29.95 -32.87
N VAL A 180 12.74 -30.17 -32.38
CA VAL A 180 11.63 -30.74 -33.16
C VAL A 180 11.28 -29.70 -34.22
N GLY A 181 12.01 -29.70 -35.34
CA GLY A 181 11.73 -28.78 -36.45
C GLY A 181 12.85 -28.44 -37.43
N ALA A 182 14.01 -29.10 -37.44
CA ALA A 182 14.98 -28.87 -38.51
C ALA A 182 14.56 -29.60 -39.81
N PRO A 183 14.39 -28.91 -40.96
CA PRO A 183 14.10 -29.56 -42.23
C PRO A 183 15.19 -30.58 -42.61
N GLN A 184 14.79 -31.78 -43.04
CA GLN A 184 15.69 -32.89 -43.34
C GLN A 184 16.65 -32.66 -44.54
N GLU A 185 16.64 -31.50 -45.18
CA GLU A 185 17.44 -31.21 -46.37
C GLU A 185 18.94 -31.07 -46.08
N GLU A 186 19.34 -30.68 -44.87
CA GLU A 186 20.76 -30.41 -44.57
C GLU A 186 21.59 -31.68 -44.32
N ARG A 187 20.96 -32.83 -43.99
CA ARG A 187 21.67 -34.12 -43.83
C ARG A 187 22.16 -34.75 -45.13
N ARG A 188 21.76 -34.24 -46.31
CA ARG A 188 22.14 -34.81 -47.60
C ARG A 188 23.39 -34.19 -48.24
N GLN A 189 23.95 -33.12 -47.64
CA GLN A 189 25.14 -32.42 -48.16
C GLN A 189 26.42 -32.71 -47.36
N VAL A 190 26.65 -33.96 -46.96
CA VAL A 190 27.99 -34.41 -46.59
C VAL A 190 28.60 -35.09 -47.82
N PRO A 191 29.50 -34.44 -48.58
CA PRO A 191 30.11 -35.07 -49.74
C PRO A 191 31.06 -36.16 -49.24
N ARG A 192 30.71 -37.42 -49.49
CA ARG A 192 31.64 -38.56 -49.42
C ARG A 192 32.68 -38.40 -50.54
N GLY A 193 33.79 -37.75 -50.24
CA GLY A 193 34.88 -37.63 -51.20
C GLY A 193 35.88 -36.54 -50.87
N ALA A 194 36.66 -36.71 -49.80
CA ALA A 194 37.95 -36.03 -49.62
C ALA A 194 38.79 -36.75 -48.56
N ALA A 195 39.37 -37.89 -48.91
CA ALA A 195 40.75 -38.19 -48.50
C ALA A 195 41.65 -37.66 -49.63
N PRO A 196 42.84 -37.10 -49.40
CA PRO A 196 43.88 -37.71 -48.55
C PRO A 196 44.82 -36.72 -47.82
N ALA A 197 45.85 -37.29 -47.18
CA ALA A 197 47.13 -36.68 -46.80
C ALA A 197 47.13 -35.80 -45.54
N LEU A 198 47.65 -36.36 -44.45
CA LEU A 198 48.84 -35.87 -43.72
C LEU A 198 49.18 -36.88 -42.61
N MET A 199 49.55 -38.08 -43.04
CA MET A 199 50.39 -38.98 -42.25
C MET A 199 51.83 -38.63 -42.63
N GLN A 200 52.70 -38.45 -41.64
CA GLN A 200 54.12 -38.07 -41.72
C GLN A 200 54.41 -36.56 -41.69
N THR A 201 54.71 -36.03 -40.49
CA THR A 201 55.97 -35.34 -40.13
C THR A 201 55.79 -34.62 -38.78
N ARG A 202 56.12 -35.29 -37.67
CA ARG A 202 56.73 -34.70 -36.45
C ARG A 202 56.93 -35.76 -35.37
N GLY A 203 57.75 -36.76 -35.70
CA GLY A 203 58.74 -37.22 -34.73
C GLY A 203 59.94 -36.27 -34.82
N ALA A 204 60.66 -36.10 -33.71
CA ALA A 204 61.84 -35.25 -33.54
C ALA A 204 61.54 -33.76 -33.25
N GLN A 205 61.28 -33.46 -31.98
CA GLN A 205 61.88 -32.35 -31.22
C GLN A 205 61.16 -32.25 -29.87
N ASP A 206 61.59 -33.07 -28.90
CA ASP A 206 61.50 -32.71 -27.48
C ASP A 206 62.49 -33.59 -26.72
N GLY A 207 63.75 -33.26 -26.96
CA GLY A 207 64.91 -33.82 -26.30
C GLY A 207 66.03 -32.82 -26.43
N GLU A 208 66.02 -31.78 -25.60
CA GLU A 208 67.21 -31.01 -25.19
C GLU A 208 66.83 -30.17 -23.94
N VAL A 209 67.33 -30.54 -22.75
CA VAL A 209 68.50 -29.90 -22.08
C VAL A 209 68.10 -28.56 -21.45
N ARG A 210 67.79 -28.57 -20.14
CA ARG A 210 68.69 -28.15 -19.04
C ARG A 210 69.24 -26.72 -19.18
N ALA A 211 68.83 -25.83 -18.27
CA ALA A 211 69.69 -25.07 -17.36
C ALA A 211 68.81 -24.31 -16.36
#